data_AF-A0A928N838-F1
#
_entry.id   AF-A0A928N838-F1
#
_cell.length_a   1.000
_cell.length_b   1.000
_cell.length_c   1.000
_cell.angle_alpha   90.00
_cell.angle_beta   90.00
_cell.angle_gamma   90.00
#
_symmetry.space_group_name_H-M   'P 1'
#
loop_
_entity.id
_entity.type
_entity.pdbx_description
1 polymer ?
#
loop_
_entity_poly.entity_id
_entity_poly.type
_entity_poly.pdbx_seq_one_letter_code
_entity_poly.pdbx_strand_id
1 'polypeptide(L)'
;MIRFLVKRFVPDYENVSDERVRERYSVLSGIVGILCNFFLFLLKFITGFMMNSIAILSDGFNNLSDIGSSVVSVIGSKISNKRPDS
;
A
#
# COMPACT_ATOMS: atom_id res chain seq x y z
N MET A 1 17.18 3.50 0.68
CA MET A 1 16.00 3.03 1.44
C MET A 1 15.31 1.85 0.75
N ILE A 2 14.73 2.01 -0.45
CA ILE A 2 13.99 0.94 -1.15
C ILE A 2 14.84 -0.32 -1.39
N ARG A 3 16.11 -0.18 -1.83
CA ARG A 3 17.04 -1.32 -2.00
C ARG A 3 17.24 -2.16 -0.74
N PHE A 4 17.13 -1.58 0.46
CA PHE A 4 17.28 -2.30 1.72
C PHE A 4 16.03 -3.15 2.01
N LEU A 5 14.83 -2.59 1.83
CA LEU A 5 13.57 -3.33 1.97
C LEU A 5 13.51 -4.48 0.95
N VAL A 6 13.84 -4.20 -0.30
CA VAL A 6 13.87 -5.18 -1.38
C VAL A 6 14.83 -6.33 -1.06
N LYS A 7 16.08 -6.03 -0.65
CA LYS A 7 17.07 -7.06 -0.30
C LYS A 7 16.67 -7.90 0.92
N ARG A 8 15.82 -7.35 1.79
CA ARG A 8 15.32 -8.02 3.00
C ARG A 8 14.09 -8.90 2.75
N PHE A 9 13.20 -8.49 1.84
CA PHE A 9 11.89 -9.11 1.63
C PHE A 9 11.71 -9.80 0.27
N VAL A 10 12.59 -9.54 -0.72
CA VAL A 10 12.58 -10.19 -2.03
C VAL A 10 13.83 -11.07 -2.16
N PRO A 11 13.70 -12.40 -2.03
CA PRO A 11 14.76 -13.34 -2.36
C PRO A 11 15.09 -13.26 -3.85
N ASP A 12 16.38 -13.33 -4.19
CA ASP A 12 16.88 -13.27 -5.58
C ASP A 12 16.52 -11.97 -6.33
N TYR A 13 16.52 -10.85 -5.59
CA TYR A 13 16.09 -9.52 -6.07
C TYR A 13 16.83 -8.99 -7.31
N GLU A 14 18.00 -9.54 -7.66
CA GLU A 14 18.75 -9.14 -8.85
C GLU A 14 18.21 -9.78 -10.13
N ASN A 15 17.49 -10.90 -10.01
CA ASN A 15 16.92 -11.63 -11.13
C ASN A 15 15.52 -11.12 -11.49
N VAL A 16 15.46 -9.86 -11.93
CA VAL A 16 14.21 -9.16 -12.32
C VAL A 16 13.52 -9.76 -13.55
N SER A 17 14.20 -10.69 -14.24
CA SER A 17 13.68 -11.46 -15.36
C SER A 17 12.77 -12.61 -14.94
N ASP A 18 12.88 -13.10 -13.69
CA ASP A 18 11.95 -14.10 -13.14
C ASP A 18 10.63 -13.42 -12.74
N GLU A 19 9.53 -13.96 -13.27
CA GLU A 19 8.17 -13.48 -13.02
C GLU A 19 7.81 -13.46 -11.53
N ARG A 20 8.31 -14.43 -10.75
CA ARG A 20 8.08 -14.52 -9.29
C ARG A 20 8.80 -13.42 -8.52
N VAL A 21 10.00 -13.04 -8.96
CA VAL A 21 10.74 -11.93 -8.35
C VAL A 21 9.98 -10.63 -8.62
N ARG A 22 9.53 -10.42 -9.86
CA ARG A 22 8.76 -9.23 -10.25
C ARG A 22 7.43 -9.12 -9.51
N GLU A 23 6.72 -10.23 -9.31
CA GLU A 23 5.51 -10.28 -8.49
C GLU A 23 5.78 -9.86 -7.03
N ARG A 24 6.83 -10.40 -6.41
CA ARG A 24 7.23 -10.05 -5.05
C ARG A 24 7.60 -8.57 -4.91
N TYR A 25 8.24 -7.97 -5.91
CA TYR A 25 8.49 -6.53 -5.96
C TYR A 25 7.20 -5.72 -5.97
N SER A 26 6.23 -6.10 -6.80
CA SER A 26 4.92 -5.42 -6.85
C SER A 26 4.17 -5.53 -5.53
N VAL A 27 4.15 -6.72 -4.91
CA VAL A 27 3.51 -6.93 -3.61
C VAL A 27 4.20 -6.10 -2.52
N LEU A 28 5.53 -6.11 -2.47
CA LEU A 28 6.28 -5.30 -1.49
C LEU A 28 6.00 -3.80 -1.67
N SER A 29 6.04 -3.31 -2.91
CA SER A 29 5.75 -1.90 -3.21
C SER A 29 4.32 -1.51 -2.79
N GLY A 30 3.34 -2.37 -3.04
CA GLY A 30 1.96 -2.16 -2.63
C GLY A 30 1.81 -2.11 -1.11
N ILE A 31 2.38 -3.07 -0.39
CA ILE A 31 2.31 -3.13 1.08
C ILE A 31 2.98 -1.91 1.71
N VAL A 32 4.18 -1.54 1.23
CA VAL A 32 4.91 -0.37 1.74
C VAL A 32 4.12 0.92 1.48
N GLY A 33 3.53 1.06 0.29
CA GLY A 33 2.69 2.21 -0.05
C GLY A 33 1.44 2.33 0.83
N ILE A 34 0.77 1.21 1.11
CA ILE A 34 -0.39 1.17 2.02
C ILE A 34 0.01 1.55 3.43
N LEU A 35 1.10 0.96 3.96
CA LEU A 35 1.59 1.26 5.30
C LEU A 35 2.01 2.73 5.44
N CYS A 36 2.69 3.29 4.44
CA CYS A 36 3.07 4.71 4.46
C CYS A 36 1.85 5.63 4.50
N ASN A 37 0.84 5.39 3.64
CA ASN A 37 -0.38 6.19 3.66
C ASN A 37 -1.15 6.03 4.98
N PHE A 38 -1.19 4.82 5.54
CA PHE A 38 -1.82 4.57 6.83
C PHE A 38 -1.14 5.33 7.98
N PHE A 39 0.19 5.33 8.02
CA PHE A 39 0.93 6.11 9.00
C PHE A 39 0.68 7.62 8.85
N LEU A 40 0.66 8.13 7.62
CA LEU A 40 0.33 9.53 7.32
C LEU A 40 -1.08 9.90 7.79
N PHE A 41 -2.06 9.03 7.51
CA PHE A 41 -3.43 9.17 8.01
C PHE A 41 -3.46 9.22 9.55
N LEU A 42 -2.79 8.28 10.21
CA LEU A 42 -2.79 8.19 11.67
C LEU A 42 -2.18 9.43 12.32
N LEU A 43 -1.11 9.97 11.76
CA LEU A 43 -0.49 11.22 12.21
C LEU A 43 -1.43 12.42 12.05
N LYS A 44 -2.10 12.55 10.90
CA LYS A 44 -3.11 13.60 10.65
C LYS A 44 -4.31 13.45 11.57
N PHE A 45 -4.75 12.22 11.83
CA PHE A 45 -5.85 11.92 12.73
C PHE A 45 -5.50 12.33 14.17
N ILE A 46 -4.32 11.94 14.67
CA ILE A 46 -3.87 12.29 16.01
C ILE A 46 -3.69 13.81 16.14
N THR A 47 -3.03 14.47 15.19
CA THR A 47 -2.85 15.93 15.23
C THR A 47 -4.18 16.68 15.07
N GLY A 48 -5.06 16.24 14.18
CA GLY A 48 -6.41 16.79 14.01
C GLY A 48 -7.26 16.64 15.27
N PHE A 49 -7.18 15.48 15.93
CA PHE A 49 -7.87 15.21 17.19
C PHE A 49 -7.33 16.08 18.34
N MET A 50 -6.00 16.17 18.49
CA MET A 50 -5.36 17.04 19.48
C MET A 50 -5.70 18.52 19.26
N MET A 51 -5.78 18.96 18.02
CA MET A 51 -6.11 20.35 17.65
C MET A 51 -7.62 20.63 17.60
N ASN A 52 -8.49 19.63 17.84
CA ASN A 52 -9.95 19.70 17.63
C ASN A 52 -10.33 20.30 16.26
N SER A 53 -9.52 20.06 15.24
CA SER A 53 -9.67 20.67 13.92
C SER A 53 -10.38 19.72 12.96
N ILE A 54 -11.66 20.02 12.69
CA ILE A 54 -12.49 19.29 11.72
C ILE A 54 -11.85 19.32 10.33
N ALA A 55 -11.14 20.40 9.97
CA ALA A 55 -10.45 20.52 8.68
C ALA A 55 -9.30 19.49 8.55
N ILE A 56 -8.47 19.33 9.58
CA ILE A 56 -7.35 18.37 9.57
C ILE A 56 -7.89 16.93 9.64
N LEU A 57 -8.95 16.68 10.42
CA LEU A 57 -9.64 15.38 10.42
C LEU A 57 -10.20 15.05 9.03
N SER A 58 -10.83 16.01 8.35
CA SER A 58 -11.40 15.81 7.02
C SER A 58 -10.32 15.51 5.96
N ASP A 59 -9.17 16.19 6.04
CA ASP A 59 -8.00 15.87 5.20
C ASP A 59 -7.42 14.48 5.50
N GLY A 60 -7.43 14.06 6.77
CA GLY A 60 -7.12 12.69 7.16
C GLY A 60 -8.09 11.67 6.54
N PHE A 61 -9.40 11.91 6.61
CA PHE A 61 -10.40 11.00 6.03
C PHE A 61 -10.22 10.76 4.53
N ASN A 62 -9.73 11.75 3.77
CA ASN A 62 -9.36 11.54 2.38
C ASN A 62 -8.23 10.50 2.23
N ASN A 63 -7.16 10.60 3.02
CA ASN A 63 -6.09 9.59 2.99
C ASN A 63 -6.57 8.20 3.45
N LEU A 64 -7.56 8.13 4.34
CA LEU A 64 -8.20 6.87 4.70
C LEU A 64 -9.01 6.27 3.54
N SER A 65 -9.75 7.11 2.81
CA SER A 65 -10.50 6.72 1.61
C SER A 65 -9.58 6.19 0.50
N ASP A 66 -8.41 6.80 0.33
CA ASP A 66 -7.38 6.35 -0.63
C ASP A 66 -6.81 4.97 -0.25
N ILE A 67 -6.60 4.71 1.04
CA ILE A 67 -6.18 3.39 1.53
C ILE A 67 -7.27 2.35 1.24
N GLY A 68 -8.53 2.67 1.53
CA GLY A 68 -9.67 1.81 1.22
C GLY A 68 -9.75 1.49 -0.29
N SER A 69 -9.62 2.50 -1.14
CA SER A 69 -9.62 2.35 -2.60
C SER A 69 -8.43 1.53 -3.11
N SER A 70 -7.26 1.64 -2.47
CA SER A 70 -6.08 0.83 -2.78
C SER A 70 -6.29 -0.63 -2.41
N VAL A 71 -6.89 -0.92 -1.25
CA VAL A 71 -7.25 -2.28 -0.82
C VAL A 71 -8.25 -2.90 -1.80
N VAL A 72 -9.29 -2.16 -2.17
CA VAL A 72 -10.28 -2.60 -3.16
C VAL A 72 -9.62 -2.86 -4.52
N SER A 73 -8.70 -2.00 -4.98
CA SER A 73 -7.96 -2.21 -6.24
C SER A 73 -7.09 -3.46 -6.20
N VAL A 74 -6.42 -3.75 -5.09
CA VAL A 74 -5.61 -4.96 -4.94
C VAL A 74 -6.49 -6.21 -4.96
N ILE A 75 -7.62 -6.19 -4.24
CA ILE A 75 -8.58 -7.31 -4.25
C ILE A 75 -9.19 -7.48 -5.64
N GLY A 76 -9.62 -6.39 -6.29
CA GLY A 76 -10.18 -6.41 -7.63
C GLY A 76 -9.19 -6.92 -8.68
N SER A 77 -7.94 -6.50 -8.61
CA SER A 77 -6.87 -7.04 -9.46
C SER A 77 -6.67 -8.54 -9.22
N LYS A 78 -6.71 -9.00 -7.97
CA LYS A 78 -6.59 -10.42 -7.62
C LYS A 78 -7.77 -11.26 -8.12
N ILE A 79 -8.98 -10.71 -8.08
CA ILE A 79 -10.20 -11.34 -8.65
C ILE A 79 -10.11 -11.35 -10.18
N SER A 80 -9.70 -10.26 -10.82
CA SER A 80 -9.56 -10.16 -12.28
C SER A 80 -8.45 -11.05 -12.84
N ASN A 81 -7.41 -11.34 -12.05
CA ASN A 81 -6.35 -12.30 -12.40
C ASN A 81 -6.74 -13.76 -12.11
N LYS A 82 -7.89 -14.02 -11.48
CA LYS A 82 -8.43 -15.38 -11.39
C LYS A 82 -8.82 -15.80 -12.80
N ARG A 83 -8.30 -16.95 -13.27
CA ARG A 83 -8.62 -17.51 -14.58
C ARG A 83 -10.14 -17.59 -14.75
N PRO A 84 -10.70 -17.37 -15.96
CA PRO A 84 -12.10 -17.59 -16.21
C PRO A 84 -12.41 -19.03 -15.82
N ASP A 85 -13.34 -19.22 -14.89
CA ASP A 85 -13.83 -20.55 -14.56
C ASP A 85 -14.51 -21.06 -15.85
N SER A 86 -13.93 -22.11 -16.46
CA SER A 86 -14.43 -22.74 -17.69
C SER A 86 -15.61 -23.67 -17.40
#